data_AF-A0A349SJ55-F1
#
_entry.id   AF-A0A349SJ55-F1
#
_cell.length_a   1.000
_cell.length_b   1.000
_cell.length_c   1.000
_cell.angle_alpha   90.00
_cell.angle_beta   90.00
_cell.angle_gamma   90.00
#
_symmetry.space_group_name_H-M   'P 1'
#
loop_
_entity.id
_entity.type
_entity.pdbx_description
1 polymer ?
#
loop_
_entity_poly.entity_id
_entity_poly.type
_entity_poly.pdbx_seq_one_letter_code
_entity_poly.pdbx_strand_id
1 'polypeptide(L)'
;FLPTGPIAFLPLADGRCSIVWSADSAYAEKLMAMTDSAFLAELNTAFPNQLEVTSATPRQSFILEQLHASTYCVKRIALIGDAAHTLHPLAGLGVNLGLLDAASLAETILHVIDRHRDIGGVSTLRRYERWRKGENTLALATIEGIHQFFQQSNPLAHQLRAAGMSFCQHNAFINRFFVHRATGLSGDLPRAARYAET
;
A
#
# COMPACT_ATOMS: atom_id res chain seq x y z
N PHE A 1 9.07 -11.73 11.28
CA PHE A 1 9.59 -11.26 9.98
C PHE A 1 10.78 -12.12 9.62
N LEU A 2 10.79 -12.68 8.41
CA LEU A 2 11.96 -13.39 7.91
C LEU A 2 13.05 -12.36 7.58
N PRO A 3 14.34 -12.70 7.75
CA PRO A 3 15.44 -11.82 7.35
C PRO A 3 15.40 -11.45 5.87
N THR A 4 14.82 -12.32 5.04
CA THR A 4 14.69 -12.17 3.59
C THR A 4 13.49 -11.33 3.16
N GLY A 5 12.71 -10.79 4.10
CA GLY A 5 11.53 -9.96 3.84
C GLY A 5 10.22 -10.62 4.27
N PRO A 6 9.12 -9.86 4.39
CA PRO A 6 7.84 -10.40 4.83
C PRO A 6 7.16 -11.25 3.76
N ILE A 7 6.40 -12.23 4.26
CA ILE A 7 5.48 -13.04 3.49
C ILE A 7 4.07 -12.83 4.02
N ALA A 8 3.11 -12.64 3.12
CA ALA A 8 1.70 -12.46 3.43
C ALA A 8 0.86 -13.53 2.73
N PHE A 9 -0.11 -14.08 3.47
CA PHE A 9 -1.10 -15.04 2.98
C PHE A 9 -2.48 -14.39 3.05
N LEU A 10 -3.13 -14.26 1.89
CA LEU A 10 -4.45 -13.67 1.76
C LEU A 10 -5.44 -14.80 1.42
N PRO A 11 -6.30 -15.22 2.37
CA PRO A 11 -7.22 -16.32 2.14
C PRO A 11 -8.26 -15.95 1.08
N LEU A 12 -8.54 -16.91 0.20
CA LEU A 12 -9.62 -16.85 -0.79
C LEU A 12 -10.80 -17.71 -0.32
N ALA A 13 -11.98 -17.43 -0.87
CA ALA A 13 -13.23 -18.08 -0.46
C ALA A 13 -13.28 -19.60 -0.74
N ASP A 14 -12.38 -20.12 -1.57
CA ASP A 14 -12.35 -21.51 -2.03
C ASP A 14 -11.23 -22.34 -1.37
N GLY A 15 -10.69 -21.86 -0.24
CA GLY A 15 -9.64 -22.56 0.50
C GLY A 15 -8.24 -22.40 -0.09
N ARG A 16 -8.07 -21.61 -1.17
CA ARG A 16 -6.75 -21.18 -1.65
C ARG A 16 -6.28 -19.94 -0.92
N CYS A 17 -4.99 -19.63 -1.04
CA CYS A 17 -4.42 -18.37 -0.58
C CYS A 17 -3.70 -17.68 -1.73
N SER A 18 -3.87 -16.36 -1.84
CA SER A 18 -2.96 -15.52 -2.61
C SER A 18 -1.74 -15.20 -1.74
N ILE A 19 -0.54 -15.34 -2.29
CA ILE A 19 0.71 -15.18 -1.54
C ILE A 19 1.46 -14.00 -2.11
N VAL A 20 1.90 -13.10 -1.23
CA VAL A 20 2.81 -12.01 -1.55
C VAL A 20 4.08 -12.19 -0.74
N TRP A 21 5.19 -12.46 -1.42
CA TRP A 21 6.49 -12.65 -0.79
C TRP A 21 7.43 -11.54 -1.23
N SER A 22 7.71 -10.60 -0.33
CA SER A 22 8.70 -9.55 -0.58
C SER A 22 10.09 -10.09 -0.29
N ALA A 23 10.98 -9.99 -1.27
CA ALA A 23 12.35 -10.49 -1.23
C ALA A 23 13.30 -9.52 -1.92
N ASP A 24 14.59 -9.56 -1.57
CA ASP A 24 15.61 -8.92 -2.40
C ASP A 24 15.68 -9.55 -3.79
N SER A 25 16.22 -8.83 -4.78
CA SER A 25 16.19 -9.26 -6.18
C SER A 25 16.84 -10.63 -6.39
N ALA A 26 17.97 -10.90 -5.71
CA ALA A 26 18.68 -12.17 -5.86
C ALA A 26 17.88 -13.35 -5.31
N TYR A 27 17.22 -13.16 -4.17
CA TYR A 27 16.36 -14.19 -3.57
C TYR A 27 15.06 -14.37 -4.35
N ALA A 28 14.46 -13.29 -4.85
CA ALA A 28 13.29 -13.36 -5.73
C ALA A 28 13.59 -14.14 -7.02
N GLU A 29 14.72 -13.87 -7.68
CA GLU A 29 15.19 -14.62 -8.85
C GLU A 29 15.39 -16.10 -8.53
N LYS A 30 16.01 -16.40 -7.38
CA LYS A 30 16.18 -17.78 -6.90
C LYS A 30 14.82 -18.47 -6.72
N LEU A 31 13.85 -17.83 -6.07
CA LEU A 31 12.50 -18.37 -5.85
C LEU A 31 11.77 -18.63 -7.18
N MET A 32 11.91 -17.72 -8.15
CA MET A 32 11.31 -17.86 -9.47
C MET A 32 11.92 -19.01 -10.29
N ALA A 33 13.21 -19.27 -10.12
CA ALA A 33 13.93 -20.35 -10.80
C ALA A 33 13.72 -21.74 -10.18
N MET A 34 13.12 -21.83 -8.98
CA MET A 34 12.85 -23.11 -8.32
C MET A 34 11.80 -23.93 -9.06
N THR A 35 11.91 -25.25 -8.96
CA THR A 35 10.81 -26.17 -9.24
C THR A 35 9.68 -25.96 -8.23
N ASP A 36 8.46 -26.35 -8.57
CA ASP A 36 7.32 -26.22 -7.66
C ASP A 36 7.56 -26.96 -6.34
N SER A 37 8.14 -28.16 -6.38
CA SER A 37 8.45 -28.92 -5.16
C SER A 37 9.46 -28.21 -4.25
N ALA A 38 10.52 -27.62 -4.83
CA ALA A 38 11.52 -26.88 -4.07
C ALA A 38 10.93 -25.58 -3.50
N PHE A 39 10.12 -24.87 -4.30
CA PHE A 39 9.43 -23.67 -3.86
C PHE A 39 8.46 -23.96 -2.70
N LEU A 40 7.67 -25.04 -2.79
CA LEU A 40 6.75 -25.44 -1.72
C LEU A 40 7.50 -25.80 -0.42
N ALA A 41 8.65 -26.46 -0.51
CA ALA A 41 9.48 -26.74 0.66
C ALA A 41 10.00 -25.45 1.32
N GLU A 42 10.51 -24.51 0.51
CA GLU A 42 10.96 -23.20 0.99
C GLU A 42 9.80 -22.40 1.61
N LEU A 43 8.64 -22.40 0.96
CA LEU A 43 7.44 -21.71 1.40
C LEU A 43 6.90 -22.26 2.74
N ASN A 44 6.81 -23.58 2.86
CA ASN A 44 6.38 -24.24 4.10
C ASN A 44 7.40 -24.06 5.23
N THR A 45 8.69 -23.90 4.90
CA THR A 45 9.74 -23.54 5.87
C THR A 45 9.60 -22.08 6.33
N ALA A 46 9.26 -21.18 5.41
CA ALA A 46 9.04 -19.76 5.66
C ALA A 46 7.76 -19.48 6.48
N PHE A 47 6.76 -20.35 6.38
CA PHE A 47 5.48 -20.26 7.09
C PHE A 47 5.22 -21.50 7.99
N PRO A 48 6.04 -21.72 9.02
CA PRO A 48 5.92 -22.93 9.83
C PRO A 48 4.66 -22.90 10.71
N ASN A 49 3.99 -24.06 10.80
CA ASN A 49 3.02 -24.43 11.84
C ASN A 49 1.60 -23.81 11.78
N GLN A 50 1.14 -23.33 10.63
CA GLN A 50 -0.26 -22.86 10.49
C GLN A 50 -1.04 -23.53 9.36
N LEU A 51 -0.43 -23.72 8.18
CA LEU A 51 -1.04 -24.37 7.02
C LEU A 51 0.06 -25.03 6.17
N GLU A 52 -0.20 -26.23 5.66
CA GLU A 52 0.66 -26.86 4.64
C GLU A 52 0.20 -26.44 3.25
N VAL A 53 1.08 -25.78 2.50
CA VAL A 53 0.84 -25.45 1.10
C VAL A 53 1.18 -26.66 0.24
N THR A 54 0.17 -27.23 -0.40
CA THR A 54 0.29 -28.48 -1.18
C THR A 54 0.48 -28.27 -2.67
N SER A 55 0.14 -27.08 -3.18
CA SER A 55 0.25 -26.75 -4.60
C SER A 55 0.43 -25.24 -4.78
N ALA A 56 1.04 -24.86 -5.91
CA ALA A 56 1.20 -23.48 -6.31
C ALA A 56 0.73 -23.30 -7.75
N THR A 57 0.10 -22.16 -8.04
CA THR A 57 -0.11 -21.70 -9.42
C THR A 57 1.21 -21.17 -10.00
N PRO A 58 1.31 -20.91 -11.32
CA PRO A 58 2.48 -20.26 -11.90
C PRO A 58 2.87 -19.01 -11.11
N ARG A 59 4.14 -18.95 -10.68
CA ARG A 59 4.70 -17.84 -9.92
C ARG A 59 4.87 -16.63 -10.84
N GLN A 60 4.76 -15.43 -10.26
CA GLN A 60 5.04 -14.18 -10.94
C GLN A 60 5.87 -13.28 -10.02
N SER A 61 6.78 -12.52 -10.62
CA SER A 61 7.64 -11.57 -9.92
C SER A 61 7.50 -10.19 -10.55
N PHE A 62 7.38 -9.18 -9.71
CA PHE A 62 7.32 -7.78 -10.11
C PHE A 62 8.38 -7.02 -9.32
N ILE A 63 9.08 -6.10 -9.99
CA ILE A 63 10.02 -5.22 -9.32
C ILE A 63 9.23 -4.20 -8.51
N LEU A 64 9.62 -4.03 -7.25
CA LEU A 64 8.96 -3.13 -6.32
C LEU A 64 9.67 -1.78 -6.36
N GLU A 65 9.17 -0.85 -7.17
CA GLU A 65 9.72 0.49 -7.26
C GLU A 65 8.77 1.50 -6.61
N GLN A 66 9.32 2.33 -5.73
CA GLN A 66 8.59 3.49 -5.24
C GLN A 66 8.78 4.64 -6.22
N LEU A 67 7.71 4.97 -6.95
CA LEU A 67 7.70 6.07 -7.91
C LEU A 67 6.72 7.15 -7.44
N HIS A 68 7.08 8.41 -7.61
CA HIS A 68 6.17 9.51 -7.32
C HIS A 68 6.33 10.59 -8.38
N ALA A 69 5.26 10.84 -9.13
CA ALA A 69 5.26 11.87 -10.17
C ALA A 69 5.45 13.26 -9.56
N SER A 70 6.39 14.04 -10.08
CA SER A 70 6.63 15.41 -9.63
C SER A 70 5.45 16.34 -9.98
N THR A 71 4.71 16.01 -11.05
CA THR A 71 3.52 16.73 -11.52
C THR A 71 2.42 15.72 -11.81
N TYR A 72 1.26 15.87 -11.18
CA TYR A 72 0.12 14.98 -11.42
C TYR A 72 -0.75 15.48 -12.57
N CYS A 73 -0.71 16.78 -12.88
CA CYS A 73 -1.64 17.39 -13.80
C CYS A 73 -1.00 18.44 -14.71
N VAL A 74 -1.39 18.40 -15.98
CA VAL A 74 -1.19 19.50 -16.94
C VAL A 74 -2.54 19.81 -17.60
N LYS A 75 -2.59 20.79 -18.50
CA LYS A 75 -3.84 21.15 -19.18
C LYS A 75 -4.45 19.91 -19.85
N ARG A 76 -5.70 19.59 -19.52
CA ARG A 76 -6.48 18.44 -20.02
C ARG A 76 -5.91 17.03 -19.74
N ILE A 77 -4.91 16.89 -18.86
CA ILE A 77 -4.33 15.59 -18.50
C ILE A 77 -4.17 15.50 -16.98
N ALA A 78 -4.61 14.39 -16.39
CA ALA A 78 -4.44 14.07 -14.98
C ALA A 78 -3.93 12.62 -14.82
N LEU A 79 -2.97 12.44 -13.93
CA LEU A 79 -2.45 11.13 -13.52
C LEU A 79 -3.16 10.67 -12.23
N ILE A 80 -3.49 9.39 -12.17
CA ILE A 80 -4.13 8.73 -11.02
C ILE A 80 -3.47 7.35 -10.78
N GLY A 81 -3.51 6.84 -9.55
CA GLY A 81 -2.98 5.51 -9.21
C GLY A 81 -1.50 5.37 -9.58
N ASP A 82 -1.09 4.20 -10.07
CA ASP A 82 0.30 3.87 -10.42
C ASP A 82 0.94 4.83 -11.44
N ALA A 83 0.13 5.54 -12.25
CA ALA A 83 0.65 6.57 -13.15
C ALA A 83 1.12 7.84 -12.40
N ALA A 84 0.58 8.09 -11.21
CA ALA A 84 0.90 9.24 -10.36
C ALA A 84 1.83 8.86 -9.20
N HIS A 85 1.66 7.66 -8.63
CA HIS A 85 2.46 7.15 -7.53
C HIS A 85 2.41 5.63 -7.49
N THR A 86 3.57 5.01 -7.25
CA THR A 86 3.71 3.60 -6.92
C THR A 86 4.26 3.52 -5.50
N LEU A 87 3.54 2.84 -4.60
CA LEU A 87 3.94 2.68 -3.21
C LEU A 87 4.84 1.45 -3.05
N HIS A 88 5.66 1.42 -2.00
CA HIS A 88 6.27 0.18 -1.55
C HIS A 88 5.16 -0.84 -1.18
N PRO A 89 5.10 -2.04 -1.78
CA PRO A 89 3.92 -2.92 -1.68
C PRO A 89 3.71 -3.58 -0.32
N LEU A 90 4.59 -3.32 0.65
CA LEU A 90 4.47 -3.80 2.02
C LEU A 90 3.11 -3.50 2.66
N ALA A 91 2.45 -2.44 2.19
CA ALA A 91 1.19 -1.99 2.74
C ALA A 91 -0.05 -2.52 2.00
N GLY A 92 0.08 -3.02 0.75
CA GLY A 92 -1.08 -3.44 -0.05
C GLY A 92 -2.08 -2.33 -0.36
N LEU A 93 -1.66 -1.06 -0.34
CA LEU A 93 -2.55 0.11 -0.39
C LEU A 93 -2.68 0.79 -1.76
N GLY A 94 -1.89 0.36 -2.76
CA GLY A 94 -1.82 1.04 -4.05
C GLY A 94 -3.20 1.18 -4.72
N VAL A 95 -3.97 0.09 -4.73
CA VAL A 95 -5.35 0.10 -5.27
C VAL A 95 -6.24 1.08 -4.50
N ASN A 96 -6.19 1.10 -3.16
CA ASN A 96 -7.01 2.01 -2.37
C ASN A 96 -6.67 3.48 -2.64
N LEU A 97 -5.38 3.82 -2.73
CA LEU A 97 -4.96 5.19 -3.08
C LEU A 97 -5.36 5.56 -4.51
N GLY A 98 -5.25 4.64 -5.47
CA GLY A 98 -5.68 4.87 -6.85
C GLY A 98 -7.20 5.08 -6.97
N LEU A 99 -8.00 4.34 -6.20
CA LEU A 99 -9.45 4.54 -6.14
C LEU A 99 -9.80 5.90 -5.52
N LEU A 100 -9.07 6.32 -4.48
CA LEU A 100 -9.23 7.64 -3.88
C LEU A 100 -8.84 8.76 -4.85
N ASP A 101 -7.80 8.58 -5.68
CA ASP A 101 -7.45 9.51 -6.75
C ASP A 101 -8.60 9.63 -7.76
N ALA A 102 -9.13 8.50 -8.24
CA ALA A 102 -10.24 8.49 -9.18
C ALA A 102 -11.47 9.21 -8.62
N ALA A 103 -11.86 8.91 -7.38
CA ALA A 103 -12.99 9.53 -6.70
C ALA A 103 -12.79 11.04 -6.50
N SER A 104 -11.57 11.46 -6.13
CA SER A 104 -11.25 12.88 -5.91
C SER A 104 -11.18 13.69 -7.20
N LEU A 105 -10.69 13.06 -8.29
CA LEU A 105 -10.70 13.66 -9.62
C LEU A 105 -12.14 13.84 -10.11
N ALA A 106 -12.97 12.79 -9.96
CA ALA A 106 -14.39 12.84 -10.30
C ALA A 106 -15.12 13.96 -9.54
N GLU A 107 -14.93 14.05 -8.21
CA GLU A 107 -15.53 15.12 -7.40
C GLU A 107 -15.07 16.52 -7.85
N THR A 108 -13.78 16.68 -8.15
CA THR A 108 -13.24 17.96 -8.63
C THR A 108 -13.85 18.36 -9.97
N ILE A 109 -14.03 17.41 -10.89
CA ILE A 109 -14.63 17.63 -12.21
C ILE A 109 -16.13 17.96 -12.07
N LEU A 110 -16.89 17.18 -11.28
CA LEU A 110 -18.32 17.41 -11.06
C LEU A 110 -18.58 18.81 -10.48
N HIS A 111 -17.77 19.24 -9.52
CA HIS A 111 -17.88 20.57 -8.91
C HIS A 111 -17.73 21.73 -9.93
N VAL A 112 -16.98 21.55 -11.01
CA VAL A 112 -16.78 22.59 -12.03
C VAL A 112 -17.78 22.51 -13.18
N ILE A 113 -18.32 21.33 -13.47
CA ILE A 113 -19.41 21.13 -14.44
C ILE A 113 -20.64 21.93 -14.01
N ASP A 114 -21.04 21.85 -12.75
CA ASP A 114 -22.19 22.61 -12.19
C ASP A 114 -22.05 24.13 -12.37
N ARG A 115 -20.82 24.62 -12.56
CA ARG A 115 -20.47 26.03 -12.70
C ARG A 115 -20.11 26.42 -14.13
N HIS A 116 -20.33 25.53 -15.10
CA HIS A 116 -20.02 25.75 -16.52
C HIS A 116 -18.55 26.17 -16.76
N ARG A 117 -17.60 25.63 -15.98
CA ARG A 117 -16.16 25.90 -16.12
C ARG A 117 -15.44 24.77 -16.86
N ASP A 118 -14.27 25.09 -17.42
CA ASP A 118 -13.43 24.10 -18.11
C ASP A 118 -12.93 22.99 -17.17
N ILE A 119 -13.36 21.76 -17.44
CA ILE A 119 -12.95 20.55 -16.70
C ILE A 119 -11.47 20.24 -16.86
N GLY A 120 -10.88 20.61 -18.01
CA GLY A 120 -9.46 20.42 -18.31
C GLY A 120 -8.60 21.63 -17.97
N GLY A 121 -9.20 22.65 -17.34
CA GLY A 121 -8.54 23.88 -16.95
C GLY A 121 -7.46 23.61 -15.91
N VAL A 122 -6.32 24.28 -16.04
CA VAL A 122 -5.18 24.12 -15.11
C VAL A 122 -5.60 24.41 -13.67
N SER A 123 -6.45 25.41 -13.44
CA SER A 123 -6.96 25.74 -12.09
C SER A 123 -7.81 24.63 -11.48
N THR A 124 -8.65 23.96 -12.29
CA THR A 124 -9.45 22.80 -11.89
C THR A 124 -8.54 21.65 -11.51
N LEU A 125 -7.64 21.24 -12.41
CA LEU A 125 -6.78 20.08 -12.19
C LEU A 125 -5.74 20.31 -11.08
N ARG A 126 -5.28 21.55 -10.88
CA ARG A 126 -4.41 21.92 -9.74
C ARG A 126 -5.08 21.76 -8.39
N ARG A 127 -6.42 21.81 -8.30
CA ARG A 127 -7.14 21.50 -7.06
C ARG A 127 -7.00 20.02 -6.72
N TYR A 128 -7.31 19.15 -7.68
CA TYR A 128 -7.14 17.71 -7.56
C TYR A 128 -5.69 17.35 -7.21
N GLU A 129 -4.70 17.91 -7.94
CA GLU A 129 -3.28 17.61 -7.69
C GLU A 129 -2.87 18.00 -6.27
N ARG A 130 -3.23 19.19 -5.77
CA ARG A 130 -2.86 19.59 -4.40
C ARG A 130 -3.45 18.66 -3.35
N TRP A 131 -4.70 18.27 -3.55
CA TRP A 131 -5.41 17.36 -2.65
C TRP A 131 -4.75 15.99 -2.62
N ARG A 132 -4.62 15.32 -3.78
CA ARG A 132 -4.09 13.96 -3.84
C ARG A 132 -2.60 13.88 -3.59
N LYS A 133 -1.81 14.85 -4.08
CA LYS A 133 -0.36 14.86 -3.83
C LYS A 133 -0.06 15.01 -2.33
N GLY A 134 -0.84 15.81 -1.60
CA GLY A 134 -0.71 15.93 -0.15
C GLY A 134 -0.99 14.60 0.57
N GLU A 135 -2.17 14.01 0.30
CA GLU A 135 -2.58 12.74 0.91
C GLU A 135 -1.64 11.58 0.56
N ASN A 136 -1.26 11.44 -0.72
CA ASN A 136 -0.37 10.37 -1.18
C ASN A 136 1.06 10.53 -0.63
N THR A 137 1.60 11.76 -0.54
CA THR A 137 2.91 12.01 0.10
C THR A 137 2.90 11.61 1.57
N LEU A 138 1.81 11.92 2.27
CA LEU A 138 1.66 11.63 3.68
C LEU A 138 1.50 10.14 3.96
N ALA A 139 0.76 9.43 3.11
CA ALA A 139 0.68 7.97 3.14
C ALA A 139 2.05 7.33 2.92
N LEU A 140 2.79 7.77 1.89
CA LEU A 140 4.15 7.32 1.61
C LEU A 140 5.09 7.52 2.81
N ALA A 141 5.11 8.72 3.39
CA ALA A 141 5.94 9.02 4.56
C ALA A 141 5.59 8.14 5.78
N THR A 142 4.30 7.81 5.94
CA THR A 142 3.84 6.93 7.02
C THR A 142 4.36 5.51 6.83
N ILE A 143 4.23 4.96 5.62
CA ILE A 143 4.72 3.61 5.29
C ILE A 143 6.24 3.53 5.46
N GLU A 144 6.97 4.52 4.95
CA GLU A 144 8.43 4.58 5.07
C GLU A 144 8.87 4.67 6.54
N GLY A 145 8.21 5.48 7.35
CA GLY A 145 8.48 5.57 8.79
C GLY A 145 8.26 4.24 9.51
N ILE A 146 7.19 3.52 9.19
CA ILE A 146 6.92 2.17 9.73
C ILE A 146 8.03 1.20 9.29
N HIS A 147 8.38 1.22 8.01
CA HIS A 147 9.40 0.34 7.44
C HIS A 147 10.76 0.54 8.10
N GLN A 148 11.25 1.78 8.16
CA GLN A 148 12.51 2.12 8.83
C GLN A 148 12.49 1.73 10.31
N PHE A 149 11.36 1.94 10.99
CA PHE A 149 11.20 1.55 12.39
C PHE A 149 11.37 0.04 12.61
N PHE A 150 10.85 -0.79 11.70
CA PHE A 150 10.98 -2.25 11.77
C PHE A 150 12.31 -2.79 11.23
N GLN A 151 13.00 -2.08 10.33
CA GLN A 151 14.29 -2.50 9.78
C GLN A 151 15.52 -2.14 10.63
N GLN A 152 15.41 -1.22 11.59
CA GLN A 152 16.57 -0.77 12.39
C GLN A 152 17.15 -1.88 13.30
N SER A 153 18.42 -2.25 13.10
CA SER A 153 19.12 -3.31 13.83
C SER A 153 19.85 -2.85 15.12
N ASN A 154 19.57 -1.64 15.61
CA ASN A 154 20.27 -1.09 16.79
C ASN A 154 19.75 -1.70 18.11
N PRO A 155 20.63 -2.25 18.98
CA PRO A 155 20.26 -2.83 20.28
C PRO A 155 19.46 -1.89 21.21
N LEU A 156 19.75 -0.58 21.20
CA LEU A 156 19.01 0.42 22.00
C LEU A 156 17.62 0.72 21.41
N ALA A 157 17.49 0.63 20.09
CA ALA A 157 16.20 0.76 19.42
C ALA A 157 15.27 -0.42 19.74
N HIS A 158 15.80 -1.60 20.06
CA HIS A 158 15.00 -2.78 20.41
C HIS A 158 14.19 -2.59 21.70
N GLN A 159 14.75 -1.96 22.73
CA GLN A 159 14.05 -1.70 24.00
C GLN A 159 12.97 -0.61 23.84
N LEU A 160 13.28 0.46 23.11
CA LEU A 160 12.31 1.48 22.72
C LEU A 160 11.20 0.90 21.82
N ARG A 161 11.52 -0.07 20.96
CA ARG A 161 10.56 -0.77 20.11
C ARG A 161 9.65 -1.70 20.92
N ALA A 162 10.17 -2.43 21.89
CA ALA A 162 9.36 -3.25 22.80
C ALA A 162 8.42 -2.38 23.65
N ALA A 163 8.91 -1.24 24.15
CA ALA A 163 8.09 -0.28 24.88
C ALA A 163 7.03 0.41 23.98
N GLY A 164 7.41 0.79 22.76
CA GLY A 164 6.51 1.41 21.77
C GLY A 164 5.46 0.45 21.23
N MET A 165 5.81 -0.81 20.95
CA MET A 165 4.86 -1.86 20.55
C MET A 165 3.90 -2.21 21.69
N SER A 166 4.40 -2.31 22.93
CA SER A 166 3.56 -2.49 24.11
C SER A 166 2.59 -1.32 24.29
N PHE A 167 3.05 -0.08 24.10
CA PHE A 167 2.22 1.12 24.17
C PHE A 167 1.16 1.17 23.04
N CYS A 168 1.53 0.84 21.80
CA CYS A 168 0.59 0.76 20.67
C CYS A 168 -0.43 -0.38 20.81
N GLN A 169 -0.03 -1.53 21.36
CA GLN A 169 -0.95 -2.64 21.67
C GLN A 169 -1.98 -2.25 22.73
N HIS A 170 -1.60 -1.42 23.70
CA HIS A 170 -2.51 -0.97 24.77
C HIS A 170 -3.32 0.28 24.41
N ASN A 171 -2.99 1.00 23.33
CA ASN A 171 -3.74 2.16 22.86
C ASN A 171 -4.47 1.86 21.55
N ALA A 172 -5.70 1.35 21.66
CA ALA A 172 -6.58 1.06 20.53
C ALA A 172 -6.76 2.26 19.56
N PHE A 173 -6.63 3.49 20.06
CA PHE A 173 -6.69 4.72 19.27
C PHE A 173 -5.55 4.85 18.26
N ILE A 174 -4.32 4.47 18.64
CA ILE A 174 -3.14 4.59 17.79
C ILE A 174 -3.17 3.51 16.69
N ASN A 175 -3.51 2.27 17.06
CA ASN A 175 -3.74 1.21 16.08
C ASN A 175 -4.87 1.57 15.12
N ARG A 176 -5.98 2.16 15.62
CA ARG A 176 -7.08 2.59 14.77
C ARG A 176 -6.67 3.74 13.84
N PHE A 177 -5.87 4.69 14.31
CA PHE A 177 -5.32 5.76 13.47
C PHE A 177 -4.44 5.20 12.34
N PHE A 178 -3.49 4.31 12.65
CA PHE A 178 -2.65 3.69 11.63
C PHE A 178 -3.43 2.82 10.67
N VAL A 179 -4.37 2.00 11.16
CA VAL A 179 -5.24 1.16 10.32
C VAL A 179 -6.13 2.02 9.43
N HIS A 180 -6.86 2.99 9.99
CA HIS A 180 -7.75 3.85 9.20
C HIS A 180 -6.98 4.71 8.20
N ARG A 181 -5.73 5.07 8.50
CA ARG A 181 -4.88 5.82 7.58
C ARG A 181 -4.24 4.95 6.51
N ALA A 182 -3.81 3.75 6.86
CA ALA A 182 -3.36 2.75 5.90
C ALA A 182 -4.50 2.35 4.95
N THR A 183 -5.69 2.05 5.46
CA THR A 183 -6.82 1.61 4.62
C THR A 183 -7.51 2.76 3.85
N GLY A 184 -7.02 4.00 3.94
CA GLY A 184 -7.62 5.14 3.23
C GLY A 184 -8.97 5.61 3.79
N LEU A 185 -9.23 5.38 5.08
CA LEU A 185 -10.45 5.74 5.82
C LEU A 185 -10.29 7.00 6.68
N SER A 186 -9.20 7.77 6.48
CA SER A 186 -8.96 9.03 7.18
C SER A 186 -8.24 10.03 6.27
N GLY A 187 -8.31 11.32 6.61
CA GLY A 187 -7.81 12.42 5.77
C GLY A 187 -8.95 13.20 5.13
N ASP A 188 -8.64 14.09 4.18
CA ASP A 188 -9.67 14.73 3.37
C ASP A 188 -10.16 13.73 2.31
N LEU A 189 -11.25 13.02 2.61
CA LEU A 189 -11.78 11.97 1.74
C LEU A 189 -12.79 12.53 0.73
N PRO A 190 -12.76 12.05 -0.53
CA PRO A 190 -13.81 12.37 -1.49
C PRO A 190 -15.14 11.84 -1.02
N ARG A 191 -16.23 12.50 -1.39
CA ARG A 191 -17.61 12.17 -0.94
C ARG A 191 -17.94 10.70 -1.16
N ALA A 192 -17.52 10.14 -2.29
CA ALA A 192 -17.75 8.74 -2.62
C ALA A 192 -17.04 7.74 -1.69
N ALA A 193 -16.02 8.18 -0.95
CA ALA A 193 -15.26 7.37 0.00
C ALA A 193 -15.60 7.68 1.47
N ARG A 194 -16.51 8.61 1.74
CA ARG A 194 -16.99 8.88 3.10
C ARG A 194 -18.03 7.80 3.45
N TYR A 195 -17.81 7.09 4.54
CA TYR A 195 -18.83 6.20 5.08
C TYR A 195 -20.08 7.00 5.43
N ALA A 196 -21.26 6.50 5.05
CA ALA A 196 -22.50 6.96 5.66
C ALA A 196 -22.48 6.47 7.12
N GLU A 197 -22.41 7.40 8.07
CA GLU A 197 -22.75 7.08 9.45
C GLU A 197 -24.25 6.74 9.47
N THR A 198 -24.57 5.45 9.52
CA THR A 198 -25.88 4.94 9.96
C THR A 198 -25.82 4.59 11.42
#